data_AF-A0A8S0FIP6-F1
#
_entry.id   AF-A0A8S0FIP6-F1
#
_cell.length_a   1.000
_cell.length_b   1.000
_cell.length_c   1.000
_cell.angle_alpha   90.00
_cell.angle_beta   90.00
_cell.angle_gamma   90.00
#
_symmetry.space_group_name_H-M   'P 1'
#
loop_
_entity.id
_entity.type
_entity.pdbx_description
1 polymer ?
#
loop_
_entity_poly.entity_id
_entity_poly.type
_entity_poly.pdbx_seq_one_letter_code
_entity_poly.pdbx_strand_id
1 'polypeptide(L)' 'MIREAQRSELPALLELWLESTTWGHPFIKSSYWRDCIPLVRDAYLANAQNWVWEEDGKLLGFVSTFPS' A
#
# COMPACT_ATOMS: atom_id res chain seq x y z
N MET A 1 0.68 -6.43 -15.70
CA MET A 1 1.70 -7.39 -15.22
C MET A 1 1.84 -7.31 -13.71
N ILE A 2 2.07 -8.43 -13.04
CA ILE A 2 2.42 -8.46 -11.61
C ILE A 2 3.94 -8.53 -11.50
N ARG A 3 4.54 -7.68 -10.65
CA ARG A 3 6.00 -7.65 -10.41
C ARG A 3 6.30 -7.20 -8.98
N GLU A 4 7.52 -7.44 -8.54
CA GLU A 4 8.02 -6.86 -7.29
C GLU A 4 8.09 -5.33 -7.41
N ALA A 5 7.71 -4.65 -6.31
CA ALA A 5 7.74 -3.20 -6.22
C ALA A 5 9.17 -2.71 -6.02
N GLN A 6 9.52 -1.60 -6.65
CA GLN A 6 10.75 -0.87 -6.37
C GLN A 6 10.58 -0.06 -5.09
N ARG A 7 11.68 0.16 -4.36
CA ARG A 7 11.64 0.95 -3.12
C ARG A 7 11.19 2.40 -3.34
N SER A 8 11.43 2.94 -4.53
CA SER A 8 10.95 4.26 -4.96
C SER A 8 9.42 4.33 -5.08
N GLU A 9 8.74 3.19 -5.22
CA GLU A 9 7.28 3.12 -5.38
C GLU A 9 6.54 3.04 -4.03
N LEU A 10 7.24 2.84 -2.90
CA LEU A 10 6.61 2.75 -1.58
C LEU A 10 5.71 3.96 -1.22
N PRO A 11 6.05 5.21 -1.56
CA PRO A 11 5.15 6.34 -1.36
C PRO A 11 3.82 6.19 -2.13
N ALA A 12 3.87 5.73 -3.40
CA ALA A 12 2.68 5.50 -4.20
C ALA A 12 1.82 4.35 -3.65
N LEU A 13 2.46 3.29 -3.14
CA LEU A 13 1.77 2.18 -2.49
C LEU A 13 1.07 2.63 -1.20
N LEU A 14 1.69 3.51 -0.42
CA LEU A 14 1.11 4.09 0.80
C LEU A 14 -0.11 4.98 0.49
N GLU A 15 -0.04 5.78 -0.57
CA GLU A 15 -1.17 6.58 -1.04
C GLU A 15 -2.33 5.68 -1.49
N LEU A 16 -2.04 4.67 -2.31
CA LEU A 16 -3.02 3.70 -2.78
C LEU A 16 -3.66 2.93 -1.62
N TRP A 17 -2.86 2.50 -0.64
CA TRP A 17 -3.34 1.87 0.58
C TRP A 17 -4.32 2.76 1.36
N LEU A 18 -3.98 4.03 1.55
CA LEU A 18 -4.80 4.98 2.30
C LEU A 18 -6.14 5.23 1.59
N GLU A 19 -6.09 5.43 0.27
CA GLU A 19 -7.27 5.62 -0.57
C GLU A 19 -8.17 4.38 -0.53
N SER A 20 -7.63 3.21 -0.87
CA SER A 20 -8.41 1.97 -0.98
C SER A 20 -8.98 1.54 0.37
N THR A 21 -8.22 1.70 1.45
CA THR A 21 -8.66 1.33 2.80
C THR A 21 -9.71 2.30 3.32
N THR A 22 -9.58 3.61 3.06
CA THR A 22 -10.60 4.60 3.43
C THR A 22 -11.89 4.36 2.65
N TRP A 23 -11.79 4.07 1.36
CA TRP A 23 -12.94 3.80 0.49
C TRP A 23 -13.65 2.49 0.86
N GLY A 24 -12.90 1.40 1.11
CA GLY A 24 -13.45 0.09 1.45
C GLY A 24 -14.07 -0.01 2.84
N HIS A 25 -13.76 0.94 3.74
CA HIS A 25 -14.22 0.94 5.13
C HIS A 25 -14.83 2.30 5.52
N PRO A 26 -15.92 2.75 4.87
CA PRO A 26 -16.52 4.07 5.10
C PRO A 26 -17.13 4.23 6.51
N PHE A 27 -17.28 3.11 7.23
CA PHE A 27 -17.74 3.08 8.62
C PHE A 27 -16.63 3.44 9.64
N ILE A 28 -15.36 3.50 9.21
CA ILE A 28 -14.22 3.93 10.02
C ILE A 28 -13.85 5.36 9.63
N LYS A 29 -13.61 6.23 10.62
CA LYS A 29 -13.21 7.62 10.36
C LYS A 29 -11.88 7.66 9.61
N SER A 30 -11.80 8.49 8.58
CA SER A 30 -10.57 8.67 7.80
C SER A 30 -9.35 9.09 8.63
N SER A 31 -9.55 9.77 9.76
CA SER A 31 -8.47 10.14 10.69
C SER A 31 -7.75 8.91 11.25
N TYR A 32 -8.48 7.84 11.56
CA TYR A 32 -7.90 6.60 12.06
C TYR A 32 -6.88 6.01 11.07
N TRP A 33 -7.23 5.96 9.78
CA TRP A 33 -6.31 5.47 8.74
C TRP A 33 -5.11 6.39 8.55
N ARG A 34 -5.30 7.71 8.66
CA ARG A 34 -4.19 8.68 8.62
C ARG A 34 -3.23 8.50 9.80
N ASP A 35 -3.76 8.20 10.99
CA ASP A 35 -2.95 7.95 12.18
C ASP A 35 -2.13 6.66 12.05
N CYS A 36 -2.57 5.69 11.23
CA CYS A 36 -1.82 4.47 10.91
C CYS A 36 -0.71 4.66 9.87
N ILE A 37 -0.60 5.82 9.20
CA ILE A 37 0.40 6.05 8.13
C ILE A 37 1.83 5.72 8.58
N PRO A 38 2.34 6.20 9.73
CA PRO A 38 3.70 5.90 10.15
C PRO A 38 3.92 4.39 10.34
N LEU A 39 2.95 3.70 10.93
CA LEU A 39 3.00 2.26 11.14
C LEU A 39 3.04 1.51 9.79
N VAL A 40 2.15 1.85 8.86
CA VAL A 40 2.09 1.19 7.54
C VAL A 40 3.35 1.43 6.73
N ARG A 41 3.87 2.66 6.72
CA ARG A 41 5.11 3.01 6.04
C ARG A 41 6.31 2.27 6.63
N ASP A 42 6.51 2.38 7.94
CA ASP A 42 7.78 2.03 8.59
C ASP A 42 7.86 0.57 9.02
N ALA A 43 6.72 -0.03 9.39
CA ALA A 43 6.69 -1.40 9.88
C ALA A 43 6.23 -2.39 8.81
N TYR A 44 5.24 -2.03 7.99
CA TYR A 44 4.67 -2.94 6.99
C TYR A 44 5.38 -2.83 5.64
N LEU A 45 5.19 -1.72 4.92
CA LEU A 45 5.70 -1.57 3.55
C LEU A 45 7.22 -1.65 3.48
N ALA A 46 7.93 -1.09 4.47
CA ALA A 46 9.40 -1.13 4.50
C ALA A 46 9.99 -2.53 4.75
N ASN A 47 9.24 -3.46 5.36
CA ASN A 47 9.74 -4.78 5.76
C ASN A 47 9.03 -5.95 5.07
N ALA A 48 8.00 -5.69 4.27
CA ALA A 48 7.31 -6.69 3.48
C ALA A 48 7.92 -6.82 2.08
N GLN A 49 7.74 -8.00 1.47
CA GLN A 49 7.88 -8.13 0.03
C GLN A 49 6.61 -7.60 -0.63
N ASN A 50 6.74 -6.51 -1.38
CA ASN A 50 5.61 -5.84 -2.01
C ASN A 50 5.53 -6.21 -3.49
N TRP A 51 4.35 -6.61 -3.94
CA TRP A 51 4.06 -6.92 -5.32
C TRP A 51 3.04 -5.93 -5.86
N VAL A 52 3.28 -5.39 -7.03
CA VAL A 52 2.40 -4.44 -7.71
C VAL A 52 1.78 -5.08 -8.95
N TRP A 53 0.53 -4.71 -9.23
CA TRP A 53 -0.09 -4.91 -10.53
C TRP A 53 -0.06 -3.59 -11.30
N GLU A 54 0.58 -3.62 -12.47
CA GLU A 54 0.72 -2.48 -13.37
C GLU A 54 0.10 -2.77 -14.74
N GLU A 55 -0.61 -1.81 -15.31
CA GLU A 55 -1.06 -1.81 -16.71
C GLU A 55 -0.78 -0.47 -17.36
N ASP A 56 -0.20 -0.47 -18.56
CA ASP A 56 0.14 0.74 -19.33
C ASP A 56 0.91 1.81 -18.51
N GLY A 57 1.85 1.37 -17.66
CA GLY A 57 2.63 2.26 -16.80
C GLY A 57 1.89 2.78 -15.56
N LYS A 58 0.66 2.32 -15.31
CA LYS A 58 -0.16 2.70 -14.15
C LYS A 58 -0.20 1.59 -13.12
N LEU A 59 0.08 1.94 -11.86
CA LEU A 59 -0.14 1.07 -10.72
C LEU A 59 -1.65 0.96 -10.45
N LEU A 60 -2.18 -0.27 -10.49
CA LEU A 60 -3.60 -0.56 -10.27
C LEU A 60 -3.88 -1.20 -8.91
N GLY A 61 -2.88 -1.82 -8.31
CA GLY A 61 -3.03 -2.58 -7.08
C GLY A 61 -1.69 -3.04 -6.53
N PHE A 62 -1.70 -3.46 -5.27
CA PHE A 62 -0.54 -4.11 -4.66
C PHE A 62 -0.95 -5.15 -3.62
N VAL A 63 -0.03 -6.05 -3.28
CA VAL A 63 -0.13 -6.95 -2.14
C VAL A 63 1.22 -7.01 -1.43
N SER A 64 1.19 -7.02 -0.11
CA SER A 64 2.38 -7.17 0.74
C SER A 64 2.38 -8.55 1.37
N THR A 65 3.48 -9.28 1.23
CA THR A 65 3.68 -10.60 1.83
C THR A 65 4.87 -10.57 2.78
N PHE A 66 4.73 -11.19 3.94
CA PHE A 66 5.85 -11.43 4.84
C PHE A 66 6.40 -12.83 4.59
N PRO A 67 7.73 -13.00 4.44
CA PRO A 67 8.32 -14.32 4.40
C PRO A 67 8.01 -15.08 5.70
N SER A 68 7.71 -16.37 5.56
CA SER A 68 7.48 -17.31 6.67
C SER A 68 8.75 -17.63 7.45
#